data_AF-A0A434RLE7-F1
#
_entry.id   AF-A0A434RLE7-F1
#
_cell.length_a   1.000
_cell.length_b   1.000
_cell.length_c   1.000
_cell.angle_alpha   90.00
_cell.angle_beta   90.00
_cell.angle_gamma   90.00
#
_symmetry.space_group_name_H-M   'P 1'
#
loop_
_entity.id
_entity.type
_entity.pdbx_description
1 polymer ?
#
loop_
_entity_poly.entity_id
_entity_poly.type
_entity_poly.pdbx_seq_one_letter_code
_entity_poly.pdbx_strand_id
1 'polypeptide(L)'
;DAHDAGSIAYRLHLGGQGAEAGVMSILITAVVGLAWHHIVAVRSRTMFDILGLGLSVALAGLITLLVIPSQVVTGFVQQSTLPSLLFRFLSTFIIAVLLDRQQRRRDLAVSNMIFRAMVRELPDSLNVKDAEGRFIAANPATAELVRAASVEDLIGKTDFDFYPKDVAERFRQDEMGALEAGQTLRIDQPALLPDGRQGWLYTLKAPFRDEAGKIVGVITYNRDITEQKRNAQLKNDFISTVSHELRTPLTSIRGSLGLIAAGVAGELPPKAANLVNIAHNNSERLVLLINDILDMEKIESGVITFKIKQMPVRAVLEQAIAASSNYMADSGIRIVLVDDAPRAEANIDPDRLHQVMANLLSNAMKFSDPGGTVMVKLQRRERDMLRIS
;
A
#
# COMPACT_ATOMS: atom_id res chain seq x y z
N ASP A 1 36.67 24.97 -14.39
CA ASP A 1 36.69 25.87 -15.56
C ASP A 1 37.28 27.26 -15.27
N ALA A 2 36.78 28.05 -14.32
CA ALA A 2 37.35 29.39 -14.05
C ALA A 2 38.77 29.40 -13.43
N HIS A 3 39.15 28.36 -12.67
CA HIS A 3 40.48 28.25 -12.06
C HIS A 3 41.60 27.83 -13.03
N ASP A 4 41.30 27.01 -14.04
CA ASP A 4 42.30 26.55 -15.00
C ASP A 4 42.75 27.65 -15.96
N ALA A 5 41.83 28.52 -16.38
CA ALA A 5 42.10 29.63 -17.28
C ALA A 5 43.12 30.64 -16.69
N GLY A 6 43.05 30.90 -15.39
CA GLY A 6 43.99 31.81 -14.70
C GLY A 6 45.42 31.25 -14.63
N SER A 7 45.58 29.93 -14.48
CA SER A 7 46.89 29.29 -14.39
C SER A 7 47.63 29.25 -15.74
N ILE A 8 46.88 29.11 -16.84
CA ILE A 8 47.41 29.11 -18.22
C ILE A 8 47.83 30.52 -18.62
N ALA A 9 46.99 31.53 -18.35
CA ALA A 9 47.32 32.93 -18.62
C ALA A 9 48.55 33.42 -17.83
N TYR A 10 48.69 33.00 -16.57
CA TYR A 10 49.84 33.34 -15.72
C TYR A 10 51.17 32.75 -16.24
N ARG A 11 51.16 31.51 -16.76
CA ARG A 11 52.38 30.89 -17.34
C ARG A 11 52.77 31.47 -18.70
N LEU A 12 51.79 31.84 -19.53
CA LEU A 12 52.03 32.54 -20.79
C LEU A 12 52.64 33.92 -20.56
N HIS A 13 52.23 34.63 -19.50
CA HIS A 13 52.75 35.95 -19.15
C HIS A 13 54.22 35.93 -18.66
N LEU A 14 54.66 34.83 -18.01
CA LEU A 14 56.01 34.71 -17.44
C LEU A 14 57.12 34.41 -18.46
N GLY A 15 56.79 34.07 -19.72
CA GLY A 15 57.74 33.97 -20.85
C GLY A 15 59.05 33.23 -20.58
N GLY A 16 59.08 31.90 -20.77
CA GLY A 16 60.30 31.09 -20.69
C GLY A 16 60.17 29.74 -21.39
N GLN A 17 61.29 29.07 -21.68
CA GLN A 17 61.34 27.80 -22.45
C GLN A 17 60.48 26.66 -21.88
N GLY A 18 60.02 26.75 -20.62
CA GLY A 18 59.12 25.77 -19.98
C GLY A 18 57.63 26.14 -19.95
N ALA A 19 57.25 27.35 -20.43
CA ALA A 19 55.86 27.82 -20.39
C ALA A 19 54.94 26.99 -21.30
N GLU A 20 55.37 26.76 -22.55
CA GLU A 20 54.63 25.98 -23.55
C GLU A 20 54.45 24.52 -23.12
N ALA A 21 55.52 23.87 -22.63
CA ALA A 21 55.47 22.51 -22.09
C ALA A 21 54.54 22.41 -20.86
N GLY A 22 54.49 23.46 -20.03
CA GLY A 22 53.59 23.57 -18.90
C GLY A 22 52.12 23.64 -19.28
N VAL A 23 51.77 24.49 -20.24
CA VAL A 23 50.39 24.63 -20.76
C VAL A 23 49.93 23.32 -21.41
N MET A 24 50.79 22.70 -22.23
CA MET A 24 50.50 21.40 -22.85
C MET A 24 50.29 20.30 -21.79
N SER A 25 51.06 20.29 -20.71
CA SER A 25 50.87 19.34 -19.61
C SER A 25 49.49 19.44 -18.96
N ILE A 26 48.99 20.67 -18.77
CA ILE A 26 47.68 20.92 -18.16
C ILE A 26 46.58 20.44 -19.09
N LEU A 27 46.64 20.81 -20.37
CA LEU A 27 45.65 20.41 -21.38
C LEU A 27 45.56 18.88 -21.53
N ILE A 28 46.71 18.21 -21.64
CA ILE A 28 46.77 16.75 -21.78
C ILE A 28 46.18 16.07 -20.53
N THR A 29 46.53 16.56 -19.33
CA THR A 29 46.00 16.01 -18.07
C THR A 29 44.49 16.20 -17.96
N ALA A 30 43.96 17.35 -18.37
CA ALA A 30 42.53 17.64 -18.37
C ALA A 30 41.77 16.71 -19.34
N VAL A 31 42.28 16.53 -20.56
CA VAL A 31 41.69 15.63 -21.56
C VAL A 31 41.65 14.19 -21.05
N VAL A 32 42.75 13.69 -20.49
CA VAL A 32 42.81 12.33 -19.93
C VAL A 32 41.87 12.17 -18.73
N GLY A 33 41.78 13.17 -17.86
CA GLY A 33 40.84 13.17 -16.74
C GLY A 33 39.37 13.13 -17.19
N LEU A 34 39.01 13.93 -18.20
CA LEU A 34 37.65 13.96 -18.77
C LEU A 34 37.30 12.64 -19.48
N ALA A 35 38.23 12.09 -20.28
CA ALA A 35 38.04 10.80 -20.92
C ALA A 35 37.85 9.69 -19.87
N TRP A 36 38.66 9.69 -18.82
CA TRP A 36 38.52 8.74 -17.72
C TRP A 36 37.20 8.89 -16.98
N HIS A 37 36.74 10.13 -16.75
CA HIS A 37 35.44 10.40 -16.15
C HIS A 37 34.31 9.74 -16.95
N HIS A 38 34.30 9.90 -18.27
CA HIS A 38 33.27 9.28 -19.13
C HIS A 38 33.30 7.75 -19.11
N ILE A 39 34.49 7.14 -19.03
CA ILE A 39 34.64 5.68 -18.96
C ILE A 39 34.05 5.12 -17.66
N VAL A 40 34.21 5.85 -16.54
CA VAL A 40 33.84 5.37 -15.21
C VAL A 40 32.48 5.88 -14.74
N ALA A 41 31.93 6.93 -15.35
CA ALA A 41 30.68 7.59 -14.93
C ALA A 41 29.44 6.69 -14.88
N VAL A 42 29.45 5.56 -15.59
CA VAL A 42 28.31 4.64 -15.70
C VAL A 42 28.21 3.66 -14.51
N ARG A 43 29.22 3.61 -13.62
CA ARG A 43 29.24 2.68 -12.47
C ARG A 43 29.78 3.33 -11.19
N SER A 44 29.56 2.68 -10.04
CA SER A 44 30.19 3.09 -8.78
C SER A 44 31.71 3.01 -8.90
N ARG A 45 32.41 4.11 -8.59
CA ARG A 45 33.87 4.17 -8.63
C ARG A 45 34.50 3.16 -7.66
N THR A 46 35.37 2.32 -8.20
CA THR A 46 36.19 1.38 -7.43
C THR A 46 37.56 1.96 -7.14
N MET A 47 38.30 1.34 -6.22
CA MET A 47 39.68 1.74 -5.92
C MET A 47 40.59 1.57 -7.16
N PHE A 48 40.33 0.55 -7.99
CA PHE A 48 41.03 0.35 -9.26
C PHE A 48 40.80 1.48 -10.27
N ASP A 49 39.61 2.08 -10.28
CA ASP A 49 39.33 3.22 -11.16
C ASP A 49 40.13 4.47 -10.73
N ILE A 50 40.37 4.63 -9.43
CA ILE A 50 41.16 5.75 -8.89
C ILE A 50 42.66 5.53 -9.16
N LEU A 51 43.15 4.29 -8.99
CA LEU A 51 44.52 3.93 -9.38
C LEU A 51 44.74 4.11 -10.89
N GLY A 52 43.81 3.66 -11.71
CA GLY A 52 43.86 3.78 -13.16
C GLY A 52 43.95 5.24 -13.59
N LEU A 53 43.12 6.12 -13.01
CA LEU A 53 43.19 7.57 -13.27
C LEU A 53 44.59 8.14 -12.95
N GLY A 54 45.12 7.82 -11.77
CA GLY A 54 46.44 8.29 -11.36
C GLY A 54 47.54 7.84 -12.32
N LEU A 55 47.48 6.58 -12.76
CA LEU A 55 48.45 6.02 -13.70
C LEU A 55 48.34 6.65 -15.09
N SER A 56 47.11 6.81 -15.60
CA SER A 56 46.85 7.46 -16.89
C SER A 56 47.33 8.91 -16.91
N VAL A 57 47.07 9.67 -15.84
CA VAL A 57 47.54 11.06 -15.71
C VAL A 57 49.07 11.13 -15.62
N ALA A 58 49.69 10.24 -14.86
CA ALA A 58 51.15 10.18 -14.78
C ALA A 58 51.78 9.86 -16.15
N LEU A 59 51.33 8.81 -16.83
CA LEU A 59 51.84 8.39 -18.14
C LEU A 59 51.59 9.43 -19.22
N ALA A 60 50.43 10.08 -19.24
CA ALA A 60 50.14 11.17 -20.18
C ALA A 60 51.11 12.35 -20.01
N GLY A 61 51.67 12.51 -18.81
CA GLY A 61 52.75 13.44 -18.53
C GLY A 61 54.04 13.20 -19.32
N LEU A 62 54.27 12.00 -19.85
CA LEU A 62 55.44 11.73 -20.70
C LEU A 62 55.31 12.38 -22.09
N ILE A 63 54.10 12.64 -22.56
CA ILE A 63 53.84 13.27 -23.87
C ILE A 63 54.47 14.67 -23.92
N THR A 64 54.57 15.37 -22.77
CA THR A 64 55.20 16.69 -22.72
C THR A 64 56.69 16.67 -23.03
N LEU A 65 57.36 15.51 -22.91
CA LEU A 65 58.78 15.37 -23.27
C LEU A 65 59.01 15.48 -24.79
N LEU A 66 57.97 15.23 -25.61
CA LEU A 66 58.05 15.36 -27.08
C LEU A 66 58.13 16.82 -27.56
N VAL A 67 57.73 17.76 -26.70
CA VAL A 67 57.70 19.20 -27.02
C VAL A 67 59.01 19.90 -26.59
N ILE A 68 59.79 19.27 -25.73
CA ILE A 68 61.03 19.85 -25.19
C ILE A 68 62.19 19.58 -26.17
N PRO A 69 63.09 20.56 -26.44
CA PRO A 69 64.26 20.35 -27.30
C PRO A 69 65.14 19.19 -26.85
N SER A 70 65.58 18.34 -27.78
CA SER A 70 66.33 17.10 -27.52
C SER A 70 67.61 17.29 -26.71
N GLN A 71 68.22 18.48 -26.78
CA GLN A 71 69.41 18.90 -26.04
C GLN A 71 69.16 19.02 -24.52
N VAL A 72 67.92 19.30 -24.11
CA VAL A 72 67.52 19.49 -22.71
C VAL A 72 66.88 18.21 -22.15
N VAL A 73 66.22 17.42 -23.00
CA VAL A 73 65.52 16.19 -22.60
C VAL A 73 66.46 15.16 -21.96
N THR A 74 67.68 14.98 -22.47
CA THR A 74 68.60 13.95 -21.97
C THR A 74 69.01 14.15 -20.51
N GLY A 75 69.31 15.39 -20.11
CA GLY A 75 69.61 15.72 -18.70
C GLY A 75 68.37 15.67 -17.80
N PHE A 76 67.21 16.11 -18.33
CA PHE A 76 65.95 16.08 -17.60
C PHE A 76 65.44 14.66 -17.34
N VAL A 77 65.60 13.75 -18.31
CA VAL A 77 65.18 12.35 -18.19
C VAL A 77 65.97 11.60 -17.13
N GLN A 78 67.27 11.88 -17.01
CA GLN A 78 68.13 11.21 -16.04
C GLN A 78 67.87 11.63 -14.59
N GLN A 79 67.40 12.86 -14.34
CA GLN A 79 67.24 13.40 -12.97
C GLN A 79 65.79 13.56 -12.51
N SER A 80 64.84 13.85 -13.41
CA SER A 80 63.54 14.42 -13.02
C SER A 80 62.31 13.66 -13.51
N THR A 81 62.43 12.77 -14.51
CA THR A 81 61.27 12.06 -15.05
C THR A 81 60.64 11.10 -14.05
N LEU A 82 61.42 10.23 -13.40
CA LEU A 82 60.86 9.28 -12.45
C LEU A 82 60.25 9.97 -11.20
N PRO A 83 60.92 10.93 -10.54
CA PRO A 83 60.32 11.66 -9.42
C PRO A 83 59.05 12.44 -9.81
N SER A 84 59.03 13.06 -11.01
CA SER A 84 57.86 13.83 -11.46
C SER A 84 56.65 12.94 -11.81
N LEU A 85 56.87 11.76 -12.40
CA LEU A 85 55.81 10.78 -12.63
C LEU A 85 55.22 10.25 -11.33
N LEU A 86 56.08 9.89 -10.38
CA LEU A 86 55.66 9.40 -9.07
C LEU A 86 54.88 10.48 -8.30
N PHE A 87 55.34 11.73 -8.34
CA PHE A 87 54.63 12.85 -7.72
C PHE A 87 53.27 13.11 -8.38
N ARG A 88 53.19 13.09 -9.72
CA ARG A 88 51.92 13.23 -10.45
C ARG A 88 50.94 12.10 -10.13
N PHE A 89 51.41 10.86 -10.16
CA PHE A 89 50.61 9.70 -9.76
C PHE A 89 50.08 9.87 -8.34
N LEU A 90 50.97 10.14 -7.38
CA LEU A 90 50.63 10.17 -5.96
C LEU A 90 49.69 11.35 -5.64
N SER A 91 49.94 12.53 -6.20
CA SER A 91 49.07 13.70 -6.03
C SER A 91 47.68 13.47 -6.61
N THR A 92 47.56 12.98 -7.86
CA THR A 92 46.27 12.66 -8.47
C THR A 92 45.54 11.56 -7.69
N PHE A 93 46.25 10.52 -7.27
CA PHE A 93 45.68 9.43 -6.48
C PHE A 93 45.13 9.92 -5.13
N ILE A 94 45.92 10.68 -4.36
CA ILE A 94 45.49 11.22 -3.07
C ILE A 94 44.28 12.14 -3.23
N ILE A 95 44.32 13.08 -4.18
CA ILE A 95 43.20 14.00 -4.43
C ILE A 95 41.95 13.23 -4.83
N ALA A 96 42.06 12.24 -5.72
CA ALA A 96 40.93 11.43 -6.16
C ALA A 96 40.32 10.59 -5.03
N VAL A 97 41.14 9.99 -4.14
CA VAL A 97 40.67 9.29 -2.94
C VAL A 97 39.95 10.25 -1.98
N LEU A 98 40.50 11.45 -1.77
CA LEU A 98 39.89 12.45 -0.90
C LEU A 98 38.54 12.93 -1.45
N LEU A 99 38.45 13.20 -2.76
CA LEU A 99 37.22 13.61 -3.42
C LEU A 99 36.16 12.50 -3.39
N ASP A 100 36.53 11.23 -3.64
CA ASP A 100 35.60 10.10 -3.56
C ASP A 100 35.04 9.93 -2.14
N ARG A 101 35.90 10.02 -1.12
CA ARG A 101 35.47 9.98 0.29
C ARG A 101 34.56 11.15 0.65
N GLN A 102 34.85 12.35 0.17
CA GLN A 102 33.96 13.50 0.38
C GLN A 102 32.61 13.31 -0.31
N GLN A 103 32.59 12.77 -1.53
CA GLN A 103 31.35 12.53 -2.27
C GLN A 103 30.47 11.52 -1.55
N ARG A 104 31.01 10.34 -1.16
CA ARG A 104 30.26 9.33 -0.41
C ARG A 104 29.69 9.87 0.91
N ARG A 105 30.46 10.71 1.62
CA ARG A 105 30.00 11.38 2.84
C ARG A 105 28.85 12.35 2.56
N ARG A 106 28.93 13.13 1.47
CA ARG A 106 27.85 14.01 1.03
C ARG A 106 26.60 13.22 0.64
N ASP A 107 26.75 12.15 -0.14
CA ASP A 107 25.62 11.33 -0.59
C ASP A 107 24.91 10.69 0.61
N LEU A 108 25.66 10.16 1.57
CA LEU A 108 25.11 9.64 2.83
C LEU A 108 24.44 10.74 3.66
N ALA A 109 25.05 11.93 3.75
CA ALA A 109 24.48 13.05 4.49
C ALA A 109 23.16 13.54 3.84
N VAL A 110 23.10 13.61 2.52
CA VAL A 110 21.89 13.97 1.76
C VAL A 110 20.81 12.90 1.92
N SER A 111 21.17 11.63 1.80
CA SER A 111 20.23 10.52 2.01
C SER A 111 19.65 10.55 3.43
N ASN A 112 20.50 10.68 4.46
CA ASN A 112 20.07 10.80 5.85
C ASN A 112 19.21 12.06 6.09
N MET A 113 19.54 13.18 5.45
CA MET A 113 18.74 14.40 5.53
C MET A 113 17.34 14.19 4.94
N ILE A 114 17.23 13.57 3.77
CA ILE A 114 15.95 13.28 3.12
C ILE A 114 15.10 12.34 3.99
N PHE A 115 15.68 11.24 4.49
CA PHE A 115 14.95 10.32 5.38
C PHE A 115 14.47 10.99 6.67
N ARG A 116 15.33 11.79 7.31
CA ARG A 116 14.95 12.54 8.52
C ARG A 116 13.83 13.54 8.25
N ALA A 117 13.90 14.28 7.14
CA ALA A 117 12.84 15.21 6.74
C ALA A 117 11.52 14.47 6.50
N MET A 118 11.54 13.36 5.76
CA MET A 118 10.35 12.55 5.50
C MET A 118 9.69 12.04 6.79
N VAL A 119 10.47 11.50 7.72
CA VAL A 119 9.95 10.99 9.00
C VAL A 119 9.39 12.14 9.86
N ARG A 120 10.07 13.29 9.85
CA ARG A 120 9.67 14.46 10.65
C ARG A 120 8.35 15.07 10.17
N GLU A 121 8.14 15.16 8.86
CA GLU A 121 6.95 15.76 8.25
C GLU A 121 5.78 14.76 8.11
N LEU A 122 5.97 13.48 8.50
CA LEU A 122 4.90 12.49 8.49
C LEU A 122 3.82 12.89 9.53
N PRO A 123 2.55 13.05 9.13
CA PRO A 123 1.48 13.44 10.05
C PRO A 123 1.06 12.31 11.00
N ASP A 124 1.29 11.07 10.58
CA ASP A 124 1.03 9.89 11.40
C ASP A 124 2.16 9.68 12.40
N SER A 125 1.84 9.15 13.57
CA SER A 125 2.86 8.82 14.58
C SER A 125 3.69 7.63 14.11
N LEU A 126 5.00 7.79 14.12
CA LEU A 126 5.97 6.74 13.84
C LEU A 126 7.08 6.76 14.88
N ASN A 127 7.29 5.64 15.56
CA ASN A 127 8.35 5.46 16.53
C ASN A 127 8.94 4.06 16.52
N VAL A 128 10.12 3.96 17.12
CA VAL A 128 10.82 2.70 17.37
C VAL A 128 11.12 2.63 18.85
N LYS A 129 10.84 1.47 19.44
CA LYS A 129 11.22 1.14 20.81
C LYS A 129 12.19 -0.03 20.83
N ASP A 130 13.06 -0.08 21.83
CA ASP A 130 13.91 -1.25 22.08
C ASP A 130 13.11 -2.45 22.63
N ALA A 131 13.79 -3.57 22.89
CA ALA A 131 13.17 -4.79 23.39
C ALA A 131 12.51 -4.58 24.77
N GLU A 132 13.00 -3.63 25.57
CA GLU A 132 12.49 -3.26 26.88
C GLU A 132 11.31 -2.27 26.81
N GLY A 133 10.97 -1.77 25.62
CA GLY A 133 9.85 -0.86 25.39
C GLY A 133 10.20 0.62 25.55
N ARG A 134 11.50 0.97 25.55
CA ARG A 134 11.95 2.36 25.62
C ARG A 134 12.00 2.97 24.24
N PHE A 135 11.51 4.20 24.06
CA PHE A 135 11.62 4.90 22.79
C PHE A 135 13.10 5.15 22.43
N ILE A 136 13.51 4.71 21.23
CA ILE A 136 14.86 4.95 20.68
C ILE A 136 14.83 5.89 19.46
N ALA A 137 13.67 6.01 18.81
CA ALA A 137 13.41 6.99 17.76
C ALA A 137 11.92 7.32 17.73
N ALA A 138 11.58 8.56 17.42
CA ALA A 138 10.20 9.01 17.26
C ALA A 138 10.14 10.22 16.34
N ASN A 139 9.02 10.41 15.65
CA ASN A 139 8.71 11.65 14.93
C ASN A 139 7.90 12.63 15.80
N PRO A 140 7.79 13.91 15.40
CA PRO A 140 7.02 14.91 16.14
C PRO A 140 5.56 14.51 16.38
N ALA A 141 4.91 13.86 15.42
CA ALA A 141 3.55 13.37 15.58
C ALA A 141 3.41 12.37 16.74
N THR A 142 4.44 11.56 17.01
CA THR A 142 4.43 10.67 18.19
C THR A 142 4.47 11.47 19.49
N ALA A 143 5.30 12.51 19.57
CA ALA A 143 5.38 13.37 20.76
C ALA A 143 4.03 14.07 21.03
N GLU A 144 3.37 14.54 19.97
CA GLU A 144 2.03 15.09 20.07
C GLU A 144 1.00 14.04 20.53
N LEU A 145 1.04 12.83 19.94
CA LEU A 145 0.12 11.74 20.28
C LEU A 145 0.16 11.37 21.77
N VAL A 146 1.37 11.18 22.29
CA VAL A 146 1.62 10.80 23.70
C VAL A 146 1.65 12.00 24.65
N ARG A 147 1.45 13.23 24.12
CA ARG A 147 1.49 14.50 24.86
C ARG A 147 2.81 14.78 25.57
N ALA A 148 3.93 14.38 24.98
CA ALA A 148 5.26 14.77 25.42
C ALA A 148 5.59 16.19 24.96
N ALA A 149 6.45 16.91 25.70
CA ALA A 149 6.81 18.28 25.34
C ALA A 149 7.74 18.33 24.11
N SER A 150 8.50 17.27 23.83
CA SER A 150 9.35 17.14 22.65
C SER A 150 9.63 15.68 22.29
N VAL A 151 10.26 15.47 21.13
CA VAL A 151 10.76 14.13 20.74
C VAL A 151 11.91 13.71 21.66
N GLU A 152 12.76 14.65 22.07
CA GLU A 152 13.89 14.41 22.96
C GLU A 152 13.42 13.91 24.33
N ASP A 153 12.27 14.39 24.81
CA ASP A 153 11.67 13.96 26.07
C ASP A 153 11.11 12.53 26.03
N LEU A 154 10.94 11.95 24.84
CA LEU A 154 10.52 10.55 24.69
C LEU A 154 11.66 9.57 24.85
N ILE A 155 12.85 9.93 24.36
CA ILE A 155 13.95 8.97 24.19
C ILE A 155 14.36 8.39 25.56
N GLY A 156 14.39 7.06 25.65
CA GLY A 156 14.73 6.31 26.86
C GLY A 156 13.57 6.07 27.83
N LYS A 157 12.44 6.76 27.66
CA LYS A 157 11.19 6.55 28.43
C LYS A 157 10.33 5.48 27.78
N THR A 158 9.30 5.06 28.50
CA THR A 158 8.33 4.02 28.11
C THR A 158 6.92 4.60 28.07
N ASP A 159 5.93 3.85 27.58
CA ASP A 159 4.53 4.31 27.62
C ASP A 159 4.03 4.57 29.05
N PHE A 160 4.61 3.89 30.06
CA PHE A 160 4.27 4.08 31.47
C PHE A 160 4.55 5.49 31.99
N ASP A 161 5.41 6.24 31.31
CA ASP A 161 5.74 7.61 31.66
C ASP A 161 4.69 8.62 31.15
N PHE A 162 3.81 8.21 30.22
CA PHE A 162 2.88 9.09 29.51
C PHE A 162 1.41 8.66 29.63
N TYR A 163 1.16 7.38 29.84
CA TYR A 163 -0.18 6.81 29.90
C TYR A 163 -0.52 6.25 31.28
N PRO A 164 -1.81 6.18 31.64
CA PRO A 164 -2.27 5.40 32.78
C PRO A 164 -1.74 3.96 32.72
N LYS A 165 -1.47 3.38 33.89
CA LYS A 165 -0.79 2.07 34.02
C LYS A 165 -1.49 0.96 33.23
N ASP A 166 -2.81 0.90 33.29
CA ASP A 166 -3.64 -0.08 32.58
C ASP A 166 -3.50 0.02 31.06
N VAL A 167 -3.45 1.25 30.53
CA VAL A 167 -3.26 1.52 29.10
C VAL A 167 -1.84 1.15 28.65
N ALA A 168 -0.83 1.55 29.43
CA ALA A 168 0.57 1.22 29.15
C ALA A 168 0.84 -0.29 29.20
N GLU A 169 0.28 -1.00 30.18
CA GLU A 169 0.38 -2.47 30.28
C GLU A 169 -0.22 -3.16 29.06
N ARG A 170 -1.39 -2.72 28.60
CA ARG A 170 -2.01 -3.26 27.38
C ARG A 170 -1.14 -3.03 26.15
N PHE A 171 -0.61 -1.81 25.97
CA PHE A 171 0.29 -1.52 24.86
C PHE A 171 1.52 -2.41 24.88
N ARG A 172 2.07 -2.64 26.08
CA ARG A 172 3.23 -3.49 26.27
C ARG A 172 2.93 -4.96 25.97
N GLN A 173 1.77 -5.48 26.37
CA GLN A 173 1.35 -6.84 26.05
C GLN A 173 1.23 -7.07 24.55
N ASP A 174 0.59 -6.16 23.82
CA ASP A 174 0.48 -6.22 22.36
C ASP A 174 1.87 -6.18 21.67
N GLU A 175 2.79 -5.33 22.17
CA GLU A 175 4.16 -5.27 21.66
C GLU A 175 4.90 -6.58 21.90
N MET A 176 4.83 -7.15 23.11
CA MET A 176 5.44 -8.44 23.43
C MET A 176 4.86 -9.56 22.55
N GLY A 177 3.55 -9.61 22.36
CA GLY A 177 2.91 -10.57 21.46
C GLY A 177 3.43 -10.48 20.02
N ALA A 178 3.60 -9.27 19.49
CA ALA A 178 4.18 -9.07 18.15
C ALA A 178 5.66 -9.50 18.07
N LEU A 179 6.44 -9.25 19.12
CA LEU A 179 7.85 -9.60 19.19
C LEU A 179 8.07 -11.10 19.34
N GLU A 180 7.29 -11.77 20.20
CA GLU A 180 7.32 -13.22 20.40
C GLU A 180 6.86 -13.99 19.15
N ALA A 181 5.77 -13.54 18.52
CA ALA A 181 5.29 -14.14 17.28
C ALA A 181 6.20 -13.84 16.08
N GLY A 182 7.04 -12.79 16.18
CA GLY A 182 7.85 -12.29 15.08
C GLY A 182 7.02 -11.78 13.89
N GLN A 183 5.75 -11.41 14.13
CA GLN A 183 4.77 -11.00 13.13
C GLN A 183 4.22 -9.60 13.43
N THR A 184 3.84 -8.89 12.38
CA THR A 184 3.23 -7.57 12.51
C THR A 184 1.79 -7.66 13.02
N LEU A 185 1.52 -7.05 14.17
CA LEU A 185 0.17 -6.83 14.68
C LEU A 185 -0.45 -5.59 14.02
N ARG A 186 -1.71 -5.68 13.62
CA ARG A 186 -2.51 -4.58 13.07
C ARG A 186 -3.87 -4.56 13.75
N ILE A 187 -4.22 -3.45 14.39
CA ILE A 187 -5.46 -3.32 15.15
C ILE A 187 -6.05 -1.92 15.00
N ASP A 188 -7.37 -1.84 14.90
CA ASP A 188 -8.11 -0.61 15.12
C ASP A 188 -8.51 -0.57 16.59
N GLN A 189 -8.14 0.49 17.31
CA GLN A 189 -8.44 0.60 18.73
C GLN A 189 -8.97 1.98 19.11
N PRO A 190 -9.90 2.05 20.09
CA PRO A 190 -10.30 3.32 20.66
C PRO A 190 -9.11 3.96 21.38
N ALA A 191 -8.98 5.27 21.23
CA ALA A 191 -7.91 6.04 21.87
C ALA A 191 -8.42 7.40 22.32
N LEU A 192 -7.74 7.97 23.32
CA LEU A 192 -7.87 9.37 23.67
C LEU A 192 -6.88 10.17 22.82
N LEU A 193 -7.39 10.99 21.91
CA LEU A 193 -6.56 11.80 21.01
C LEU A 193 -5.92 12.98 21.77
N PRO A 194 -4.88 13.64 21.20
CA PRO A 194 -4.15 14.73 21.86
C PRO A 194 -5.02 15.88 22.35
N ASP A 195 -6.07 16.21 21.61
CA ASP A 195 -7.02 17.27 21.94
C ASP A 195 -8.06 16.87 23.01
N GLY A 196 -8.03 15.63 23.47
CA GLY A 196 -8.92 15.09 24.51
C GLY A 196 -10.22 14.48 24.00
N ARG A 197 -10.46 14.45 22.68
CA ARG A 197 -11.60 13.72 22.13
C ARG A 197 -11.34 12.21 22.13
N GLN A 198 -12.38 11.42 22.33
CA GLN A 198 -12.32 10.00 22.01
C GLN A 198 -12.31 9.81 20.50
N GLY A 199 -11.44 8.94 20.02
CA GLY A 199 -11.28 8.63 18.61
C GLY A 199 -10.85 7.18 18.39
N TRP A 200 -10.46 6.90 17.15
CA TRP A 200 -9.97 5.59 16.72
C TRP A 200 -8.59 5.73 16.12
N LEU A 201 -7.66 4.90 16.57
CA LEU A 201 -6.34 4.75 15.97
C LEU A 201 -6.24 3.43 15.23
N TYR A 202 -5.82 3.48 13.97
CA TYR A 202 -5.19 2.34 13.33
C TYR A 202 -3.77 2.22 13.87
N THR A 203 -3.47 1.10 14.50
CA THR A 203 -2.18 0.81 15.14
C THR A 203 -1.51 -0.37 14.45
N LEU A 204 -0.25 -0.19 14.06
CA LEU A 204 0.62 -1.24 13.56
C LEU A 204 1.82 -1.38 14.50
N LYS A 205 2.13 -2.61 14.90
CA LYS A 205 3.32 -2.98 15.69
C LYS A 205 4.10 -4.04 14.94
N ALA A 206 5.29 -3.69 14.44
CA ALA A 206 6.13 -4.57 13.64
C ALA A 206 7.48 -4.84 14.35
N PRO A 207 7.98 -6.09 14.34
CA PRO A 207 9.31 -6.37 14.88
C PRO A 207 10.40 -5.59 14.15
N PHE A 208 11.22 -4.87 14.91
CA PHE A 208 12.44 -4.21 14.42
C PHE A 208 13.60 -5.20 14.50
N ARG A 209 14.31 -5.39 13.39
CA ARG A 209 15.41 -6.36 13.29
C ARG A 209 16.73 -5.65 12.99
N ASP A 210 17.81 -6.17 13.57
CA ASP A 210 19.17 -5.74 13.23
C ASP A 210 19.66 -6.37 11.91
N GLU A 211 20.90 -6.05 11.51
CA GLU A 211 21.53 -6.59 10.30
C GLU A 211 21.68 -8.13 10.32
N ALA A 212 21.69 -8.75 11.50
CA ALA A 212 21.75 -10.20 11.68
C ALA A 212 20.35 -10.86 11.65
N GLY A 213 19.28 -10.07 11.51
CA GLY A 213 17.89 -10.53 11.50
C GLY A 213 17.30 -10.78 12.90
N LYS A 214 18.05 -10.50 13.96
CA LYS A 214 17.58 -10.64 15.34
C LYS A 214 16.61 -9.51 15.66
N ILE A 215 15.50 -9.84 16.33
CA ILE A 215 14.54 -8.84 16.81
C ILE A 215 15.20 -8.07 17.96
N VAL A 216 15.31 -6.75 17.80
CA VAL A 216 15.94 -5.83 18.76
C VAL A 216 14.98 -4.77 19.30
N GLY A 217 13.72 -4.79 18.85
CA GLY A 217 12.72 -3.82 19.27
C GLY A 217 11.45 -3.90 18.44
N VAL A 218 10.61 -2.87 18.53
CA VAL A 218 9.33 -2.76 17.82
C VAL A 218 9.23 -1.40 17.13
N ILE A 219 8.79 -1.40 15.87
CA ILE A 219 8.33 -0.21 15.16
C ILE A 219 6.83 -0.08 15.39
N THR A 220 6.40 1.08 15.90
CA THR A 220 4.99 1.38 16.11
C THR A 220 4.56 2.52 15.19
N TYR A 221 3.43 2.33 14.53
CA TYR A 221 2.79 3.31 13.67
C TYR A 221 1.34 3.51 14.12
N ASN A 222 0.93 4.76 14.32
CA ASN A 222 -0.45 5.10 14.67
C ASN A 222 -1.00 6.17 13.74
N ARG A 223 -2.18 5.91 13.17
CA ARG A 223 -2.93 6.86 12.35
C ARG A 223 -4.31 7.09 12.96
N ASP A 224 -4.71 8.34 13.06
CA ASP A 224 -6.09 8.69 13.39
C ASP A 224 -7.03 8.33 12.23
N ILE A 225 -7.95 7.41 12.49
CA ILE A 225 -8.98 6.95 11.55
C ILE A 225 -10.39 7.34 12.00
N THR A 226 -10.50 8.28 12.96
CA THR A 226 -11.78 8.72 13.54
C THR A 226 -12.73 9.24 12.48
N GLU A 227 -12.27 10.16 11.63
CA GLU A 227 -13.07 10.73 10.54
C GLU A 227 -13.46 9.66 9.51
N GLN A 228 -12.55 8.73 9.20
CA GLN A 228 -12.84 7.63 8.29
C GLN A 228 -13.96 6.73 8.84
N LYS A 229 -13.87 6.34 10.12
CA LYS A 229 -14.93 5.55 10.78
C LYS A 229 -16.23 6.32 10.92
N ARG A 230 -16.17 7.61 11.25
CA ARG A 230 -17.35 8.47 11.36
C ARG A 230 -18.07 8.59 10.03
N ASN A 231 -17.34 8.83 8.94
CA ASN A 231 -17.91 8.94 7.60
C ASN A 231 -18.52 7.61 7.14
N ALA A 232 -17.85 6.49 7.42
CA ALA A 232 -18.40 5.17 7.15
C ALA A 232 -19.71 4.94 7.94
N GLN A 233 -19.75 5.32 9.22
CA GLN A 233 -20.95 5.19 10.03
C GLN A 233 -22.09 6.08 9.54
N LEU A 234 -21.81 7.36 9.23
CA LEU A 234 -22.80 8.30 8.69
C LEU A 234 -23.38 7.81 7.36
N LYS A 235 -22.55 7.24 6.48
CA LYS A 235 -23.01 6.59 5.25
C LYS A 235 -24.01 5.47 5.57
N ASN A 236 -23.66 4.58 6.49
CA ASN A 236 -24.51 3.45 6.87
C ASN A 236 -25.84 3.91 7.49
N ASP A 237 -25.79 4.89 8.40
CA ASP A 237 -26.99 5.45 9.06
C ASP A 237 -27.91 6.15 8.05
N PHE A 238 -27.32 6.90 7.11
CA PHE A 238 -28.05 7.54 6.03
C PHE A 238 -28.78 6.50 5.16
N ILE A 239 -28.08 5.46 4.69
CA ILE A 239 -28.70 4.43 3.85
C ILE A 239 -29.79 3.68 4.61
N SER A 240 -29.56 3.35 5.89
CA SER A 240 -30.57 2.70 6.74
C SER A 240 -31.82 3.55 6.87
N THR A 241 -31.66 4.85 7.15
CA THR A 241 -32.76 5.80 7.31
C THR A 241 -33.55 5.96 6.01
N VAL A 242 -32.88 6.27 4.89
CA VAL A 242 -33.53 6.45 3.59
C VAL A 242 -34.31 5.20 3.19
N SER A 243 -33.75 4.02 3.44
CA SER A 243 -34.42 2.77 3.08
C SER A 243 -35.68 2.52 3.92
N HIS A 244 -35.67 2.87 5.20
CA HIS A 244 -36.87 2.79 6.05
C HIS A 244 -37.96 3.77 5.58
N GLU A 245 -37.56 5.02 5.32
CA GLU A 245 -38.45 6.09 4.85
C GLU A 245 -39.02 5.81 3.45
N LEU A 246 -38.31 5.06 2.60
CA LEU A 246 -38.84 4.63 1.29
C LEU A 246 -39.71 3.37 1.39
N ARG A 247 -39.37 2.41 2.26
CA ARG A 247 -40.12 1.15 2.40
C ARG A 247 -41.56 1.39 2.82
N THR A 248 -41.80 2.31 3.75
CA THR A 248 -43.15 2.59 4.29
C THR A 248 -44.13 3.08 3.22
N PRO A 249 -43.87 4.18 2.47
CA PRO A 249 -44.77 4.64 1.42
C PRO A 249 -44.90 3.63 0.28
N LEU A 250 -43.82 2.93 -0.09
CA LEU A 250 -43.89 1.88 -1.11
C LEU A 250 -44.78 0.71 -0.70
N THR A 251 -44.71 0.29 0.57
CA THR A 251 -45.57 -0.77 1.10
C THR A 251 -47.04 -0.35 1.02
N SER A 252 -47.36 0.91 1.32
CA SER A 252 -48.71 1.44 1.18
C SER A 252 -49.17 1.51 -0.29
N ILE A 253 -48.32 2.02 -1.19
CA ILE A 253 -48.62 2.10 -2.63
C ILE A 253 -48.89 0.70 -3.19
N ARG A 254 -48.03 -0.24 -2.86
CA ARG A 254 -48.10 -1.64 -3.28
C ARG A 254 -49.37 -2.31 -2.74
N GLY A 255 -49.71 -2.09 -1.48
CA GLY A 255 -50.94 -2.59 -0.87
C GLY A 255 -52.19 -2.04 -1.55
N SER A 256 -52.27 -0.72 -1.74
CA SER A 256 -53.40 -0.07 -2.42
C SER A 256 -53.54 -0.55 -3.87
N LEU A 257 -52.44 -0.61 -4.63
CA LEU A 257 -52.45 -1.11 -6.00
C LEU A 257 -52.82 -2.60 -6.07
N GLY A 258 -52.37 -3.41 -5.10
CA GLY A 258 -52.74 -4.82 -4.98
C GLY A 258 -54.23 -5.02 -4.73
N LEU A 259 -54.85 -4.20 -3.85
CA LEU A 259 -56.29 -4.23 -3.60
C LEU A 259 -57.09 -3.84 -4.85
N ILE A 260 -56.64 -2.80 -5.57
CA ILE A 260 -57.27 -2.37 -6.83
C ILE A 260 -57.14 -3.46 -7.89
N ALA A 261 -55.96 -4.06 -8.04
CA ALA A 261 -55.71 -5.15 -8.98
C ALA A 261 -56.53 -6.41 -8.66
N ALA A 262 -56.77 -6.69 -7.37
CA ALA A 262 -57.61 -7.80 -6.90
C ALA A 262 -59.13 -7.55 -7.04
N GLY A 263 -59.54 -6.40 -7.59
CA GLY A 263 -60.95 -6.06 -7.83
C GLY A 263 -61.72 -5.58 -6.59
N VAL A 264 -61.05 -5.35 -5.45
CA VAL A 264 -61.69 -4.87 -4.22
C VAL A 264 -62.30 -3.46 -4.41
N ALA A 265 -61.72 -2.65 -5.30
CA ALA A 265 -62.20 -1.32 -5.65
C ALA A 265 -63.24 -1.30 -6.79
N GLY A 266 -63.72 -2.47 -7.22
CA GLY A 266 -64.63 -2.63 -8.36
C GLY A 266 -63.93 -3.06 -9.65
N GLU A 267 -64.72 -3.39 -10.68
CA GLU A 267 -64.19 -3.78 -11.99
C GLU A 267 -63.58 -2.57 -12.72
N LEU A 268 -62.30 -2.69 -13.09
CA LEU A 268 -61.61 -1.68 -13.88
C LEU A 268 -61.78 -1.93 -15.38
N PRO A 269 -61.93 -0.87 -16.20
CA PRO A 269 -61.82 -1.00 -17.65
C PRO A 269 -60.48 -1.64 -18.06
N PRO A 270 -60.43 -2.46 -19.13
CA PRO A 270 -59.23 -3.24 -19.48
C PRO A 270 -57.93 -2.42 -19.58
N LYS A 271 -58.01 -1.20 -20.12
CA LYS A 271 -56.85 -0.29 -20.20
C LYS A 271 -56.38 0.21 -18.83
N ALA A 272 -57.30 0.50 -17.92
CA ALA A 272 -56.99 0.94 -16.56
C ALA A 272 -56.41 -0.21 -15.72
N ALA A 273 -56.99 -1.41 -15.84
CA ALA A 273 -56.47 -2.62 -15.20
C ALA A 273 -55.01 -2.90 -15.59
N ASN A 274 -54.67 -2.76 -16.88
CA ASN A 274 -53.30 -2.93 -17.35
C ASN A 274 -52.33 -1.90 -16.72
N LEU A 275 -52.72 -0.63 -16.64
CA LEU A 275 -51.89 0.42 -16.01
C LEU A 275 -51.69 0.17 -14.50
N VAL A 276 -52.73 -0.26 -13.79
CA VAL A 276 -52.64 -0.62 -12.37
C VAL A 276 -51.70 -1.81 -12.16
N ASN A 277 -51.78 -2.84 -13.00
CA ASN A 277 -50.88 -3.99 -12.93
C ASN A 277 -49.42 -3.60 -13.19
N ILE A 278 -49.15 -2.72 -14.16
CA ILE A 278 -47.81 -2.19 -14.41
C ILE A 278 -47.29 -1.42 -13.19
N ALA A 279 -48.11 -0.54 -12.61
CA ALA A 279 -47.74 0.22 -11.42
C ALA A 279 -47.49 -0.69 -10.21
N HIS A 280 -48.34 -1.72 -10.01
CA HIS A 280 -48.20 -2.68 -8.93
C HIS A 280 -46.89 -3.47 -9.05
N ASN A 281 -46.59 -4.00 -10.25
CA ASN A 281 -45.35 -4.71 -10.52
C ASN A 281 -44.10 -3.83 -10.34
N ASN A 282 -44.18 -2.55 -10.74
CA ASN A 282 -43.09 -1.60 -10.50
C ASN A 282 -42.89 -1.33 -9.00
N SER A 283 -43.97 -1.25 -8.21
CA SER A 283 -43.88 -1.06 -6.76
C SER A 283 -43.26 -2.27 -6.05
N GLU A 284 -43.62 -3.49 -6.45
CA GLU A 284 -42.99 -4.74 -5.98
C GLU A 284 -41.49 -4.74 -6.29
N ARG A 285 -41.12 -4.37 -7.53
CA ARG A 285 -39.72 -4.31 -7.95
C ARG A 285 -38.91 -3.27 -7.16
N LEU A 286 -39.49 -2.11 -6.84
CA LEU A 286 -38.82 -1.08 -6.05
C LEU A 286 -38.57 -1.54 -4.61
N VAL A 287 -39.53 -2.24 -3.99
CA VAL A 287 -39.36 -2.80 -2.64
C VAL A 287 -38.21 -3.81 -2.61
N LEU A 288 -38.12 -4.68 -3.61
CA LEU A 288 -37.01 -5.63 -3.73
C LEU A 288 -35.67 -4.92 -3.87
N LEU A 289 -35.56 -3.93 -4.76
CA LEU A 289 -34.32 -3.18 -4.97
C LEU A 289 -33.84 -2.45 -3.70
N ILE A 290 -34.75 -1.85 -2.94
CA ILE A 290 -34.39 -1.19 -1.67
C ILE A 290 -33.88 -2.21 -0.65
N ASN A 291 -34.51 -3.38 -0.58
CA ASN A 291 -34.06 -4.44 0.31
C ASN A 291 -32.68 -4.97 -0.11
N ASP A 292 -32.43 -5.12 -1.41
CA ASP A 292 -31.14 -5.58 -1.94
C ASP A 292 -30.01 -4.58 -1.64
N ILE A 293 -30.27 -3.27 -1.77
CA ILE A 293 -29.30 -2.21 -1.41
C ILE A 293 -28.97 -2.30 0.10
N LEU A 294 -29.99 -2.45 0.95
CA LEU A 294 -29.78 -2.60 2.38
C LEU A 294 -28.99 -3.85 2.75
N ASP A 295 -29.31 -4.98 2.12
CA ASP A 295 -28.58 -6.22 2.36
C ASP A 295 -27.11 -6.07 1.91
N MET A 296 -26.85 -5.42 0.77
CA MET A 296 -25.49 -5.14 0.30
C MET A 296 -24.68 -4.29 1.29
N GLU A 297 -25.24 -3.18 1.79
CA GLU A 297 -24.52 -2.33 2.77
C GLU A 297 -24.30 -3.04 4.11
N LYS A 298 -25.23 -3.92 4.53
CA LYS A 298 -25.01 -4.76 5.71
C LYS A 298 -23.89 -5.78 5.51
N ILE A 299 -23.74 -6.33 4.29
CA ILE A 299 -22.62 -7.20 3.93
C ILE A 299 -21.31 -6.42 4.02
N GLU A 300 -21.22 -5.24 3.39
CA GLU A 300 -20.00 -4.43 3.35
C GLU A 300 -19.57 -3.95 4.74
N SER A 301 -20.53 -3.60 5.60
CA SER A 301 -20.26 -3.17 6.98
C SER A 301 -19.94 -4.31 7.95
N GLY A 302 -20.07 -5.58 7.54
CA GLY A 302 -19.83 -6.75 8.38
C GLY A 302 -20.86 -6.95 9.49
N VAL A 303 -21.97 -6.22 9.48
CA VAL A 303 -23.03 -6.27 10.52
C VAL A 303 -23.99 -7.45 10.32
N ILE A 304 -23.93 -8.16 9.18
CA ILE A 304 -24.75 -9.35 8.98
C ILE A 304 -24.39 -10.44 9.98
N THR A 305 -25.36 -10.75 10.84
CA THR A 305 -25.33 -11.95 11.68
C THR A 305 -25.92 -13.11 10.89
N PHE A 306 -25.09 -14.08 10.52
CA PHE A 306 -25.55 -15.31 9.88
C PHE A 306 -26.06 -16.30 10.92
N LYS A 307 -27.24 -16.88 10.70
CA LYS A 307 -27.81 -17.93 11.55
C LYS A 307 -27.42 -19.30 11.01
N ILE A 308 -26.12 -19.58 11.03
CA ILE A 308 -25.56 -20.82 10.50
C ILE A 308 -26.06 -22.02 11.30
N LYS A 309 -26.67 -22.98 10.61
CA LYS A 309 -27.11 -24.27 11.14
C LYS A 309 -26.65 -25.40 10.23
N GLN A 310 -26.30 -26.54 10.80
CA GLN A 310 -26.07 -27.75 10.04
C GLN A 310 -27.43 -28.25 9.50
N MET A 311 -27.58 -28.27 8.18
CA MET A 311 -28.85 -28.62 7.54
C MET A 311 -28.65 -29.47 6.28
N PRO A 312 -29.62 -30.36 5.95
CA PRO A 312 -29.62 -31.10 4.70
C PRO A 312 -29.88 -30.15 3.52
N VAL A 313 -28.87 -29.96 2.67
CA VAL A 313 -28.91 -28.97 1.57
C VAL A 313 -30.02 -29.27 0.58
N ARG A 314 -30.24 -30.56 0.29
CA ARG A 314 -31.30 -31.01 -0.62
C ARG A 314 -32.68 -30.49 -0.21
N ALA A 315 -33.03 -30.56 1.07
CA ALA A 315 -34.35 -30.13 1.55
C ALA A 315 -34.55 -28.61 1.36
N VAL A 316 -33.49 -27.83 1.57
CA VAL A 316 -33.53 -26.37 1.35
C VAL A 316 -33.67 -26.03 -0.13
N LEU A 317 -32.98 -26.77 -1.02
CA LEU A 317 -33.13 -26.61 -2.47
C LEU A 317 -34.54 -26.99 -2.95
N GLU A 318 -35.10 -28.08 -2.44
CA GLU A 318 -36.46 -28.51 -2.79
C GLU A 318 -37.50 -27.48 -2.36
N GLN A 319 -37.36 -26.88 -1.18
CA GLN A 319 -38.23 -25.78 -0.73
C GLN A 319 -38.10 -24.54 -1.63
N ALA A 320 -36.89 -24.14 -2.00
CA ALA A 320 -36.66 -22.98 -2.88
C ALA A 320 -37.21 -23.20 -4.29
N ILE A 321 -37.07 -24.42 -4.83
CA ILE A 321 -37.64 -24.81 -6.12
C ILE A 321 -39.17 -24.77 -6.05
N ALA A 322 -39.78 -25.37 -5.02
CA ALA A 322 -41.23 -25.38 -4.85
C ALA A 322 -41.81 -23.96 -4.75
N ALA A 323 -41.15 -23.08 -3.99
CA ALA A 323 -41.55 -21.68 -3.88
C ALA A 323 -41.46 -20.94 -5.23
N SER A 324 -40.42 -21.20 -6.01
CA SER A 324 -40.20 -20.56 -7.31
C SER A 324 -41.16 -21.07 -8.39
N SER A 325 -41.49 -22.36 -8.39
CA SER A 325 -42.45 -22.96 -9.35
C SER A 325 -43.86 -22.39 -9.21
N ASN A 326 -44.28 -22.05 -7.98
CA ASN A 326 -45.60 -21.45 -7.74
C ASN A 326 -45.74 -20.03 -8.33
N TYR A 327 -44.63 -19.30 -8.48
CA TYR A 327 -44.64 -17.90 -8.93
C TYR A 327 -44.77 -17.76 -10.46
N MET A 328 -44.49 -18.83 -11.22
CA MET A 328 -44.47 -18.80 -12.70
C MET A 328 -45.17 -20.02 -13.31
N ALA A 329 -46.27 -20.49 -12.70
CA ALA A 329 -47.06 -21.63 -13.20
C ALA A 329 -47.48 -21.48 -14.68
N ASP A 330 -47.65 -20.25 -15.16
CA ASP A 330 -48.04 -19.94 -16.54
C ASP A 330 -46.88 -19.95 -17.56
N SER A 331 -45.62 -20.07 -17.13
CA SER A 331 -44.45 -19.97 -18.01
C SER A 331 -44.11 -21.27 -18.76
N GLY A 332 -44.68 -22.41 -18.35
CA GLY A 332 -44.40 -23.73 -18.92
C GLY A 332 -42.97 -24.24 -18.70
N ILE A 333 -42.15 -23.54 -17.90
CA ILE A 333 -40.76 -23.90 -17.62
C ILE A 333 -40.70 -25.03 -16.61
N ARG A 334 -39.90 -26.07 -16.90
CA ARG A 334 -39.66 -27.19 -15.99
C ARG A 334 -38.40 -26.97 -15.17
N ILE A 335 -38.50 -27.06 -13.84
CA ILE A 335 -37.31 -27.03 -12.96
C ILE A 335 -36.98 -28.47 -12.55
N VAL A 336 -35.71 -28.87 -12.71
CA VAL A 336 -35.23 -30.23 -12.37
C VAL A 336 -34.07 -30.13 -11.40
N LEU A 337 -34.17 -30.82 -10.26
CA LEU A 337 -33.07 -30.98 -9.32
C LEU A 337 -32.29 -32.25 -9.65
N VAL A 338 -31.01 -32.11 -9.97
CA VAL A 338 -30.06 -33.20 -10.14
C VAL A 338 -29.15 -33.24 -8.91
N ASP A 339 -29.28 -34.30 -8.11
CA ASP A 339 -28.55 -34.46 -6.86
C ASP A 339 -27.48 -35.56 -6.98
N ASP A 340 -26.23 -35.13 -7.17
CA ASP A 340 -25.03 -35.99 -7.17
C ASP A 340 -24.39 -36.08 -5.76
N ALA A 341 -25.02 -35.50 -4.72
CA ALA A 341 -24.52 -35.50 -3.34
C ALA A 341 -25.63 -35.82 -2.33
N PRO A 342 -26.24 -37.02 -2.41
CA PRO A 342 -27.36 -37.39 -1.55
C PRO A 342 -26.98 -37.35 -0.07
N ARG A 343 -27.90 -36.87 0.76
CA ARG A 343 -27.72 -36.68 2.22
C ARG A 343 -26.60 -35.72 2.62
N ALA A 344 -26.14 -34.87 1.70
CA ALA A 344 -25.16 -33.85 2.04
C ALA A 344 -25.76 -32.81 3.00
N GLU A 345 -25.09 -32.62 4.13
CA GLU A 345 -25.34 -31.55 5.07
C GLU A 345 -24.27 -30.47 4.94
N ALA A 346 -24.65 -29.22 5.20
CA ALA A 346 -23.73 -28.10 5.26
C ALA A 346 -24.15 -27.12 6.34
N ASN A 347 -23.17 -26.37 6.84
CA ASN A 347 -23.38 -25.22 7.72
C ASN A 347 -23.89 -24.04 6.88
N ILE A 348 -25.21 -23.84 6.88
CA ILE A 348 -25.87 -22.82 6.06
C ILE A 348 -26.84 -21.98 6.88
N ASP A 349 -27.09 -20.75 6.43
CA ASP A 349 -28.24 -19.97 6.84
C ASP A 349 -29.39 -20.25 5.85
N PRO A 350 -30.46 -20.95 6.26
CA PRO A 350 -31.50 -21.43 5.34
C PRO A 350 -32.29 -20.29 4.70
N ASP A 351 -32.45 -19.16 5.40
CA ASP A 351 -33.18 -17.99 4.88
C ASP A 351 -32.35 -17.31 3.79
N ARG A 352 -31.03 -17.18 4.01
CA ARG A 352 -30.11 -16.60 3.03
C ARG A 352 -29.90 -17.51 1.82
N LEU A 353 -29.80 -18.82 2.03
CA LEU A 353 -29.70 -19.75 0.91
C LEU A 353 -30.98 -19.73 0.06
N HIS A 354 -32.16 -19.63 0.68
CA HIS A 354 -33.41 -19.43 -0.04
C HIS A 354 -33.40 -18.16 -0.89
N GLN A 355 -32.93 -17.04 -0.34
CA GLN A 355 -32.84 -15.76 -1.05
C GLN A 355 -31.92 -15.86 -2.28
N VAL A 356 -30.74 -16.50 -2.13
CA VAL A 356 -29.82 -16.74 -3.25
C VAL A 356 -30.48 -17.61 -4.32
N MET A 357 -31.10 -18.72 -3.93
CA MET A 357 -31.76 -19.63 -4.85
C MET A 357 -32.94 -18.97 -5.57
N ALA A 358 -33.76 -18.18 -4.88
CA ALA A 358 -34.87 -17.45 -5.48
C ALA A 358 -34.38 -16.46 -6.56
N ASN A 359 -33.29 -15.74 -6.31
CA ASN A 359 -32.70 -14.80 -7.27
C ASN A 359 -32.14 -15.53 -8.50
N LEU A 360 -31.41 -16.62 -8.30
CA LEU A 360 -30.85 -17.42 -9.40
C LEU A 360 -31.95 -18.09 -10.23
N LEU A 361 -32.93 -18.73 -9.59
CA LEU A 361 -34.05 -19.39 -10.26
C LEU A 361 -34.93 -18.38 -11.01
N SER A 362 -35.23 -17.22 -10.42
CA SER A 362 -35.95 -16.13 -11.11
C SER A 362 -35.22 -15.70 -12.38
N ASN A 363 -33.90 -15.52 -12.32
CA ASN A 363 -33.12 -15.15 -13.49
C ASN A 363 -33.11 -16.28 -14.53
N ALA A 364 -32.84 -17.51 -14.11
CA ALA A 364 -32.83 -18.67 -15.01
C ALA A 364 -34.18 -18.84 -15.73
N MET A 365 -35.30 -18.68 -15.03
CA MET A 365 -36.63 -18.76 -15.64
C MET A 365 -36.90 -17.61 -16.62
N LYS A 366 -36.56 -16.36 -16.25
CA LYS A 366 -36.80 -15.18 -17.12
C LYS A 366 -36.03 -15.23 -18.44
N PHE A 367 -34.85 -15.84 -18.45
CA PHE A 367 -33.98 -15.93 -19.62
C PHE A 367 -34.04 -17.30 -20.31
N SER A 368 -34.96 -18.18 -19.91
CA SER A 368 -35.21 -19.45 -20.59
C SER A 368 -36.30 -19.30 -21.64
N ASP A 369 -36.19 -20.08 -22.72
CA ASP A 369 -37.24 -20.17 -23.74
C ASP A 369 -38.53 -20.77 -23.14
N PRO A 370 -39.72 -20.40 -23.66
CA PRO A 370 -40.99 -21.01 -23.25
C PRO A 370 -40.95 -22.54 -23.39
N GLY A 371 -41.34 -23.26 -22.33
CA GLY A 371 -41.24 -24.73 -22.30
C GLY A 371 -39.84 -25.29 -22.04
N GLY A 372 -38.85 -24.42 -21.79
CA GLY A 372 -37.48 -24.80 -21.46
C GLY A 372 -37.34 -25.52 -20.11
N THR A 373 -36.15 -26.03 -19.85
CA THR A 373 -35.81 -26.71 -18.59
C THR A 373 -34.69 -25.99 -17.86
N VAL A 374 -34.94 -25.59 -16.62
CA VAL A 374 -33.94 -25.06 -15.69
C VAL A 374 -33.44 -26.22 -14.82
N MET A 375 -32.14 -26.51 -14.87
CA MET A 375 -31.53 -27.58 -14.10
C MET A 375 -30.77 -26.98 -12.90
N VAL A 376 -31.15 -27.40 -11.69
CA VAL A 376 -30.40 -27.12 -10.46
C VAL A 376 -29.57 -28.34 -10.13
N LYS A 377 -28.26 -28.19 -10.03
CA LYS A 377 -27.35 -29.31 -9.76
C LYS A 377 -26.67 -29.18 -8.41
N LEU A 378 -26.83 -30.19 -7.55
CA LEU A 378 -26.09 -30.32 -6.30
C LEU A 378 -24.98 -31.37 -6.47
N GLN A 379 -23.73 -30.97 -6.25
CA GLN A 379 -22.57 -31.86 -6.41
C GLN A 379 -21.60 -31.75 -5.24
N ARG A 380 -20.91 -32.85 -4.91
CA ARG A 380 -19.76 -32.83 -4.01
C ARG A 380 -18.49 -32.60 -4.84
N ARG A 381 -17.70 -31.59 -4.51
CA ARG A 381 -16.42 -31.28 -5.20
C ARG A 381 -15.24 -31.90 -4.46
N GLU A 382 -15.14 -31.64 -3.16
CA GLU A 382 -14.10 -32.16 -2.26
C GLU A 382 -14.75 -32.70 -0.97
N ARG A 383 -13.98 -33.27 -0.03
CA ARG A 383 -14.55 -33.86 1.21
C ARG A 383 -15.47 -32.88 1.95
N ASP A 384 -15.10 -31.60 1.99
CA ASP A 384 -15.79 -30.58 2.78
C ASP A 384 -16.50 -29.49 1.94
N MET A 385 -16.60 -29.66 0.62
CA MET A 385 -17.23 -28.66 -0.26
C MET A 385 -18.35 -29.22 -1.13
N LEU A 386 -19.49 -28.52 -1.11
CA LEU A 386 -20.63 -28.74 -1.99
C LEU A 386 -20.72 -27.60 -3.01
N ARG A 387 -21.13 -27.94 -4.23
CA ARG A 387 -21.42 -27.00 -5.30
C ARG A 387 -22.89 -27.08 -5.66
N ILE A 388 -23.54 -25.92 -5.69
CA ILE A 388 -24.87 -25.72 -6.27
C ILE A 388 -24.66 -24.91 -7.54
N SER A 389 -25.23 -25.34 -8.67
CA SER A 389 -25.11 -24.64 -9.97
C SER A 389 -26.37 -24.72 -10.80
#